data_AF-A0A2T6BGI6-F1
#
_entry.id   AF-A0A2T6BGI6-F1
#
_cell.length_a   1.000
_cell.length_b   1.000
_cell.length_c   1.000
_cell.angle_alpha   90.00
_cell.angle_beta   90.00
_cell.angle_gamma   90.00
#
_symmetry.space_group_name_H-M   'P 1'
#
loop_
_entity.id
_entity.type
_entity.pdbx_description
1 polymer ?
#
loop_
_entity_poly.entity_id
_entity_poly.type
_entity_poly.pdbx_seq_one_letter_code
_entity_poly.pdbx_strand_id
1 'polypeptide(L)'
;MANKGPSSKEMAQLINNVLGHNVLTEKQLNQILAGARRAHERGGMPAVLDYLMKVTQADVEKGELEHFADNVRKNPQMGMDILHGKRKAPKKRKK
;
A
#
# COMPACT_ATOMS: atom_id res chain seq x y z
N MET A 1 -19.63 2.70 -16.26
CA MET A 1 -18.23 2.41 -16.61
C MET A 1 -17.63 1.59 -15.49
N ALA A 2 -17.02 0.45 -15.80
CA ALA A 2 -16.71 -0.59 -14.81
C ALA A 2 -15.72 -0.09 -13.73
N ASN A 3 -16.13 -0.21 -12.46
CA ASN A 3 -15.35 -0.01 -11.23
C ASN A 3 -14.16 -1.00 -11.12
N LYS A 4 -13.28 -1.04 -12.11
CA LYS A 4 -12.01 -1.77 -12.00
C LYS A 4 -10.97 -0.76 -11.53
N GLY A 5 -10.44 -0.98 -10.32
CA GLY A 5 -9.29 -0.23 -9.83
C GLY A 5 -8.09 -0.30 -10.79
N PRO A 6 -7.02 0.47 -10.54
CA PRO A 6 -5.86 0.50 -11.42
C PRO A 6 -5.28 -0.89 -11.61
N SER A 7 -4.81 -1.17 -12.83
CA SER A 7 -3.98 -2.35 -13.11
C SER A 7 -2.71 -2.33 -12.25
N SER A 8 -2.05 -3.48 -12.09
CA SER A 8 -0.77 -3.57 -11.39
C SER A 8 0.30 -2.66 -12.02
N LYS A 9 0.30 -2.53 -13.34
CA LYS A 9 1.19 -1.61 -14.06
C LYS A 9 0.93 -0.16 -13.68
N GLU A 10 -0.33 0.28 -13.72
CA GLU A 10 -0.72 1.65 -13.35
C GLU A 10 -0.43 1.92 -11.87
N MET A 11 -0.69 0.95 -11.00
CA MET A 11 -0.42 1.05 -9.57
C MET A 11 1.08 1.20 -9.28
N ALA A 12 1.94 0.42 -9.96
CA ALA A 12 3.38 0.56 -9.82
C ALA A 12 3.86 1.96 -10.25
N GLN A 13 3.30 2.49 -11.33
CA GLN A 13 3.60 3.85 -11.79
C GLN A 13 3.16 4.90 -10.76
N LEU A 14 1.95 4.79 -10.20
CA LEU A 14 1.48 5.70 -9.16
C LEU A 14 2.39 5.69 -7.93
N ILE A 15 2.80 4.50 -7.47
CA ILE A 15 3.72 4.35 -6.33
C ILE A 15 5.07 5.01 -6.63
N ASN A 16 5.63 4.76 -7.81
CA ASN A 16 6.90 5.37 -8.24
C ASN A 16 6.80 6.90 -8.31
N ASN A 17 5.66 7.42 -8.80
CA ASN A 17 5.41 8.86 -8.86
C ASN A 17 5.34 9.49 -7.46
N VAL A 18 4.67 8.83 -6.51
CA VAL A 18 4.60 9.31 -5.11
C VAL A 18 5.97 9.32 -4.45
N LEU A 19 6.81 8.33 -4.75
CA LEU A 19 8.15 8.21 -4.16
C LEU A 19 9.21 9.02 -4.91
N GLY A 20 8.89 9.56 -6.09
CA GLY A 20 9.78 10.39 -6.89
C GLY A 20 10.91 9.63 -7.59
N HIS A 21 10.86 8.30 -7.62
CA HIS A 21 11.85 7.43 -8.28
C HIS A 21 11.24 6.06 -8.62
N ASN A 22 11.89 5.33 -9.54
CA ASN A 22 11.46 4.01 -9.98
C ASN A 22 11.81 2.93 -8.94
N VAL A 23 11.00 2.82 -7.89
CA VAL A 23 11.21 1.84 -6.80
C VAL A 23 10.73 0.43 -7.15
N LEU A 24 9.75 0.33 -8.05
CA LEU A 24 9.01 -0.92 -8.24
C LEU A 24 8.62 -1.11 -9.71
N THR A 25 8.88 -2.31 -10.22
CA THR A 25 8.34 -2.79 -11.50
C THR A 25 6.99 -3.47 -11.32
N GLU A 26 6.22 -3.62 -12.40
CA GLU A 26 4.98 -4.40 -12.40
C GLU A 26 5.19 -5.83 -11.88
N LYS A 27 6.29 -6.48 -12.27
CA LYS A 27 6.64 -7.83 -11.82
C LYS A 27 6.86 -7.88 -10.30
N GLN A 28 7.60 -6.92 -9.75
CA GLN A 28 7.81 -6.82 -8.31
C GLN A 28 6.50 -6.52 -7.58
N LEU A 29 5.63 -5.66 -8.12
CA LEU A 29 4.31 -5.42 -7.53
C LEU A 29 3.48 -6.71 -7.49
N ASN A 30 3.42 -7.45 -8.59
CA ASN A 30 2.69 -8.71 -8.65
C ASN A 30 3.20 -9.72 -7.62
N GLN A 31 4.52 -9.78 -7.39
CA GLN A 31 5.11 -10.62 -6.34
C GLN A 31 4.70 -10.18 -4.94
N ILE A 32 4.69 -8.86 -4.67
CA ILE A 32 4.23 -8.30 -3.39
C ILE A 32 2.74 -8.64 -3.17
N LEU A 33 1.89 -8.43 -4.17
CA LEU A 33 0.46 -8.73 -4.08
C LEU A 33 0.19 -10.21 -3.87
N ALA A 34 0.94 -11.09 -4.54
CA ALA A 34 0.85 -12.53 -4.34
C ALA A 34 1.27 -12.95 -2.92
N GLY A 35 2.33 -12.35 -2.38
CA GLY A 35 2.78 -12.57 -1.00
C GLY A 35 1.76 -12.08 0.02
N ALA A 36 1.21 -10.88 -0.18
CA ALA A 36 0.16 -10.30 0.65
C ALA A 36 -1.10 -11.20 0.65
N ARG A 37 -1.52 -11.71 -0.51
CA ARG A 37 -2.65 -12.64 -0.60
C ARG A 37 -2.41 -13.91 0.22
N ARG A 38 -1.24 -14.53 0.09
CA ARG A 38 -0.87 -15.72 0.89
C ARG A 38 -0.83 -15.43 2.39
N ALA A 39 -0.37 -14.24 2.78
CA ALA A 39 -0.37 -13.82 4.17
C ALA A 39 -1.81 -13.65 4.70
N HIS A 40 -2.68 -13.03 3.90
CA HIS A 40 -4.09 -12.86 4.22
C HIS A 40 -4.80 -14.21 4.42
N GLU A 41 -4.54 -15.18 3.53
CA GLU A 41 -5.12 -16.54 3.63
C GLU A 41 -4.69 -17.27 4.91
N ARG A 42 -3.54 -16.92 5.50
CA ARG A 42 -3.00 -17.59 6.70
C ARG A 42 -3.34 -16.89 8.00
N GLY A 43 -3.52 -15.57 7.99
CA GLY A 43 -3.64 -14.78 9.23
C GLY A 43 -4.40 -13.46 9.08
N GLY A 44 -5.15 -13.28 8.00
CA GLY A 44 -5.95 -12.08 7.76
C GLY A 44 -5.11 -10.82 7.57
N MET A 45 -5.73 -9.66 7.81
CA MET A 45 -5.11 -8.35 7.60
C MET A 45 -3.84 -8.11 8.44
N PRO A 46 -3.75 -8.52 9.72
CA PRO A 46 -2.51 -8.33 10.50
C PRO A 46 -1.28 -8.99 9.86
N ALA A 47 -1.45 -10.20 9.31
CA ALA A 47 -0.37 -10.91 8.61
C ALA A 47 0.03 -10.21 7.30
N VAL A 48 -0.91 -9.57 6.61
CA VAL A 48 -0.61 -8.74 5.43
C VAL A 48 0.27 -7.57 5.80
N LEU A 49 -0.05 -6.87 6.89
CA LEU A 49 0.70 -5.72 7.36
C LEU A 49 2.13 -6.11 7.78
N ASP A 50 2.28 -7.21 8.51
CA ASP A 50 3.59 -7.75 8.89
C ASP A 50 4.43 -8.12 7.65
N TYR A 51 3.81 -8.73 6.64
CA TYR A 51 4.46 -9.04 5.37
C TYR A 51 4.93 -7.76 4.65
N LEU A 52 4.07 -6.76 4.53
CA LEU A 52 4.38 -5.50 3.85
C LEU A 52 5.49 -4.73 4.57
N MET A 53 5.47 -4.68 5.90
CA MET A 53 6.54 -4.06 6.70
C MET A 53 7.88 -4.77 6.46
N LYS A 54 7.88 -6.11 6.45
CA LYS A 54 9.09 -6.90 6.21
C LYS A 54 9.66 -6.69 4.81
N VAL A 55 8.80 -6.64 3.78
CA VAL A 55 9.26 -6.51 2.39
C VAL A 55 9.71 -5.09 2.06
N THR A 56 9.02 -4.09 2.58
CA THR A 56 9.37 -2.68 2.33
C THR A 56 10.45 -2.16 3.27
N GLN A 57 10.81 -2.93 4.32
CA GLN A 57 11.69 -2.49 5.41
C GLN A 57 11.23 -1.14 6.01
N ALA A 58 9.93 -0.85 5.94
CA ALA A 58 9.39 0.40 6.40
C ALA A 58 9.49 0.48 7.92
N ASP A 59 10.19 1.52 8.40
CA ASP A 59 10.19 1.90 9.81
C ASP A 59 8.87 2.62 10.11
N VAL A 60 7.82 1.84 10.38
CA VAL A 60 6.48 2.30 10.76
C VAL A 60 5.96 1.45 11.93
N GLU A 61 5.21 2.07 12.85
CA GLU A 61 4.59 1.32 13.94
C GLU A 61 3.38 0.54 13.41
N LYS A 62 3.25 -0.74 13.80
CA LYS A 62 2.17 -1.61 13.33
C LYS A 62 0.78 -1.03 13.57
N GLY A 63 0.56 -0.41 14.74
CA GLY A 63 -0.72 0.23 15.07
C GLY A 63 -1.06 1.43 14.18
N GLU A 64 -0.07 2.22 13.76
CA GLU A 64 -0.29 3.32 12.80
C GLU A 64 -0.70 2.76 11.43
N LEU A 65 -0.07 1.67 11.01
CA LEU A 65 -0.34 1.00 9.75
C LEU A 65 -1.72 0.33 9.74
N GLU A 66 -2.12 -0.31 10.84
CA GLU A 66 -3.47 -0.87 11.04
C GLU A 66 -4.54 0.21 10.97
N HIS A 67 -4.35 1.32 11.69
CA HIS A 67 -5.28 2.43 11.67
C HIS A 67 -5.40 3.05 10.26
N PHE A 68 -4.28 3.20 9.56
CA PHE A 68 -4.29 3.66 8.18
C PHE A 68 -5.04 2.70 7.25
N ALA A 69 -4.77 1.40 7.35
CA ALA A 69 -5.44 0.38 6.55
C ALA A 69 -6.96 0.37 6.79
N ASP A 70 -7.40 0.55 8.04
CA ASP A 70 -8.81 0.67 8.36
C ASP A 70 -9.47 1.92 7.76
N ASN A 71 -8.77 3.05 7.76
CA ASN A 71 -9.24 4.29 7.14
C ASN A 71 -9.38 4.13 5.61
N VAL A 72 -8.41 3.48 4.96
CA VAL A 72 -8.49 3.17 3.52
C VAL A 72 -9.60 2.16 3.23
N ARG A 73 -9.80 1.15 4.08
CA ARG A 73 -10.91 0.18 3.93
C ARG A 73 -12.28 0.87 3.99
N LYS A 74 -12.45 1.83 4.92
CA LYS A 74 -13.67 2.63 5.07
C LYS A 74 -13.84 3.66 3.95
N ASN A 75 -12.73 4.18 3.43
CA ASN A 75 -12.71 5.16 2.36
C ASN A 75 -11.60 4.86 1.33
N PRO A 76 -11.86 3.98 0.35
CA PRO A 76 -10.85 3.61 -0.65
C PRO A 76 -10.36 4.79 -1.48
N GLN A 77 -11.21 5.80 -1.68
CA GLN A 77 -10.86 7.02 -2.41
C GLN A 77 -9.72 7.78 -1.72
N MET A 78 -9.64 7.75 -0.38
CA MET A 78 -8.53 8.37 0.36
C MET A 78 -7.18 7.76 -0.03
N GLY A 79 -7.11 6.44 -0.19
CA GLY A 79 -5.88 5.77 -0.62
C GLY A 79 -5.47 6.17 -2.03
N MET A 80 -6.45 6.24 -2.94
CA MET A 80 -6.22 6.70 -4.31
C MET A 80 -5.79 8.17 -4.35
N ASP A 81 -6.42 9.06 -3.59
CA ASP A 81 -6.03 10.48 -3.54
C ASP A 81 -4.58 10.67 -3.09
N ILE A 82 -4.09 9.81 -2.18
CA ILE A 82 -2.67 9.80 -1.80
C ILE A 82 -1.79 9.38 -2.98
N LEU A 83 -2.16 8.31 -3.68
CA LEU A 83 -1.42 7.80 -4.84
C LEU A 83 -1.39 8.78 -6.02
N HIS A 84 -2.45 9.57 -6.18
CA HIS A 84 -2.53 10.64 -7.18
C HIS A 84 -1.86 11.95 -6.71
N GLY A 85 -1.28 11.99 -5.51
CA GLY A 85 -0.66 13.19 -4.95
C GLY A 85 -1.65 14.29 -4.54
N LYS A 86 -2.95 14.04 -4.63
CA LYS A 86 -4.03 14.97 -4.23
C LYS A 86 -4.10 15.14 -2.71
N ARG A 87 -3.62 14.14 -1.97
CA ARG A 87 -3.54 14.15 -0.51
C ARG A 87 -2.15 13.70 -0.04
N LYS A 88 -1.64 14.29 1.03
CA LYS A 88 -0.38 13.84 1.64
C LYS A 88 -0.62 12.55 2.42
N ALA A 89 0.28 11.57 2.29
CA ALA A 89 0.34 10.43 3.19
C ALA A 89 0.52 10.91 4.64
N PRO A 90 -0.04 10.21 5.64
CA PRO A 90 0.18 10.56 7.04
C PRO A 90 1.69 10.63 7.32
N LYS A 91 2.17 11.79 7.78
CA LYS A 91 3.57 11.97 8.14
C LYS A 91 3.83 11.29 9.48
N LYS A 92 4.92 10.53 9.57
CA LYS A 92 5.48 10.05 10.84
C LYS A 92 5.60 11.24 11.80
N ARG A 93 5.02 11.14 13.01
CA ARG A 93 5.26 12.12 14.06
C ARG A 93 6.75 12.02 14.43
N LYS A 94 7.53 13.07 14.16
CA LYS A 94 8.85 13.22 14.77
C LYS A 94 8.62 13.32 16.28
N LYS A 95 8.98 12.27 17.03
CA LYS A 95 9.24 12.41 18.46
C LYS A 95 10.51 13.22 18.66
#